data_AF-A0A6N9J8L1-F1
#
_entry.id   AF-A0A6N9J8L1-F1
#
_cell.length_a   1.000
_cell.length_b   1.000
_cell.length_c   1.000
_cell.angle_alpha   90.00
_cell.angle_beta   90.00
_cell.angle_gamma   90.00
#
_symmetry.space_group_name_H-M   'P 1'
#
loop_
_entity.id
_entity.type
_entity.pdbx_description
1 polymer ?
#
loop_
_entity_poly.entity_id
_entity_poly.type
_entity_poly.pdbx_seq_one_letter_code
_entity_poly.pdbx_strand_id
1 'polypeptide(L)'
;MAEIKDTGKVWIKGSVGPVHAVRIDDKIFATGKKEDQSIELWIKNNGLCLDLHDSKKGERTARFIPLNAKQTLAGTLFNGFEKTRHADVLIVASDGEQTEEISIAGKEYQEGGFSNLDSQTFWQTIWINKD
;
A
#
# COMPACT_ATOMS: atom_id res chain seq x y z
N MET A 1 9.12 9.64 -15.24
CA MET A 1 7.88 9.18 -14.60
C MET A 1 8.28 8.37 -13.39
N ALA A 2 7.60 8.52 -12.25
CA ALA A 2 7.88 7.69 -11.08
C ALA A 2 7.57 6.23 -11.40
N GLU A 3 8.37 5.32 -10.86
CA GLU A 3 8.29 3.88 -11.11
C GLU A 3 8.51 3.11 -9.80
N ILE A 4 7.77 2.01 -9.62
CA ILE A 4 8.05 1.03 -8.57
C ILE A 4 9.30 0.25 -8.99
N LYS A 5 10.45 0.61 -8.42
CA LYS A 5 11.76 0.07 -8.82
C LYS A 5 12.10 -1.24 -8.13
N ASP A 6 11.51 -1.49 -6.97
CA ASP A 6 11.79 -2.67 -6.16
C ASP A 6 10.67 -2.90 -5.13
N THR A 7 10.56 -4.12 -4.63
CA THR A 7 9.58 -4.53 -3.63
C THR A 7 10.23 -5.40 -2.58
N GLY A 8 9.77 -5.36 -1.34
CA GLY A 8 10.33 -6.18 -0.29
C GLY A 8 9.68 -5.94 1.06
N LYS A 9 10.44 -6.20 2.12
CA LYS A 9 10.05 -5.90 3.48
C LYS A 9 11.08 -5.01 4.15
N VAL A 10 10.60 -4.15 5.04
CA VAL A 10 11.43 -3.29 5.90
C VAL A 10 11.10 -3.57 7.36
N TRP A 11 12.10 -3.45 8.22
CA TRP A 11 11.89 -3.41 9.65
C TRP A 11 11.73 -1.95 10.08
N ILE A 12 10.59 -1.60 10.67
CA ILE A 12 10.34 -0.25 11.18
C ILE A 12 10.66 -0.24 12.67
N LYS A 13 11.37 0.78 13.14
CA LYS A 13 11.69 0.88 14.57
C LYS A 13 10.38 0.91 15.39
N GLY A 14 10.23 -0.07 16.28
CA GLY A 14 9.04 -0.22 17.13
C GLY A 14 7.92 -1.09 16.54
N SER A 15 8.05 -1.59 15.32
CA SER A 15 7.10 -2.57 14.78
C SER A 15 7.30 -3.96 15.39
N VAL A 16 6.22 -4.74 15.47
CA VAL A 16 6.24 -6.13 15.95
C VAL A 16 6.86 -7.10 14.94
N GLY A 17 7.05 -6.67 13.70
CA GLY A 17 7.49 -7.50 12.58
C GLY A 17 7.90 -6.67 11.36
N PRO A 18 8.45 -7.32 10.32
CA PRO A 18 8.80 -6.66 9.07
C PRO A 18 7.53 -6.40 8.26
N VAL A 19 7.41 -5.20 7.69
CA VAL A 19 6.23 -4.80 6.91
C VAL A 19 6.55 -4.76 5.43
N HIS A 20 5.57 -5.08 4.60
CA HIS A 20 5.72 -5.00 3.14
C HIS A 20 5.86 -3.55 2.69
N ALA A 21 6.84 -3.31 1.81
CA ALA A 21 7.19 -1.98 1.32
C ALA A 21 7.66 -2.04 -0.13
N VAL A 22 7.57 -0.90 -0.81
CA VAL A 22 8.09 -0.72 -2.17
C VAL A 22 9.04 0.45 -2.24
N ARG A 23 10.00 0.37 -3.16
CA ARG A 23 10.85 1.50 -3.51
C ARG A 23 10.29 2.21 -4.73
N ILE A 24 10.01 3.49 -4.58
CA ILE A 24 9.64 4.37 -5.70
C ILE A 24 10.70 5.46 -5.76
N ASP A 25 11.42 5.48 -6.86
CA ASP A 25 12.62 6.31 -7.02
C ASP A 25 13.63 6.11 -5.87
N ASP A 26 13.83 7.13 -5.05
CA ASP A 26 14.75 7.17 -3.91
C ASP A 26 14.07 6.97 -2.55
N LYS A 27 12.74 6.80 -2.54
CA LYS A 27 11.94 6.66 -1.32
C LYS A 27 11.41 5.26 -1.11
N ILE A 28 11.26 4.88 0.16
CA ILE A 28 10.61 3.64 0.57
C ILE A 28 9.22 3.94 1.11
N PHE A 29 8.21 3.22 0.62
CA PHE A 29 6.82 3.35 1.03
C PHE A 29 6.38 2.06 1.72
N ALA A 30 6.01 2.15 3.00
CA ALA A 30 5.29 1.07 3.64
C ALA A 30 3.90 0.95 3.01
N THR A 31 3.48 -0.28 2.71
CA THR A 31 2.19 -0.53 2.04
C THR A 31 1.05 -0.75 3.02
N GLY A 32 1.35 -1.08 4.28
CA GLY A 32 0.36 -1.49 5.30
C GLY A 32 -0.34 -2.81 4.98
N LYS A 33 0.18 -3.60 4.04
CA LYS A 33 -0.32 -4.94 3.70
C LYS A 33 -0.18 -5.89 4.89
N LYS A 34 -1.28 -6.53 5.28
CA LYS A 34 -1.30 -7.61 6.28
C LYS A 34 -0.91 -8.95 5.63
N GLU A 35 -0.58 -9.94 6.45
CA GLU A 35 -0.05 -11.23 6.00
C GLU A 35 -0.99 -11.94 5.00
N ASP A 36 -2.28 -12.05 5.34
CA ASP A 36 -3.31 -12.73 4.55
C ASP A 36 -3.88 -11.92 3.38
N GLN A 37 -3.51 -10.65 3.22
CA GLN A 37 -3.99 -9.81 2.13
C GLN A 37 -3.25 -10.11 0.83
N SER A 38 -3.93 -10.12 -0.32
CA SER A 38 -3.28 -9.84 -1.59
C SER A 38 -3.07 -8.33 -1.76
N ILE A 39 -2.15 -7.96 -2.65
CA ILE A 39 -1.87 -6.56 -2.96
C ILE A 39 -1.68 -6.37 -4.45
N GLU A 40 -2.32 -5.34 -5.01
CA GLU A 40 -2.01 -4.80 -6.33
C GLU A 40 -1.55 -3.35 -6.18
N LEU A 41 -0.53 -2.93 -6.97
CA LEU A 41 0.15 -1.64 -6.82
C LEU A 41 0.34 -0.96 -8.17
N TRP A 42 0.05 0.34 -8.24
CA TRP A 42 0.38 1.15 -9.41
C TRP A 42 0.58 2.61 -9.04
N ILE A 43 1.16 3.38 -9.97
CA ILE A 43 1.34 4.82 -9.81
C ILE A 43 0.33 5.54 -10.70
N LYS A 44 -0.45 6.44 -10.11
CA LYS A 44 -1.40 7.32 -10.81
C LYS A 44 -1.50 8.65 -10.09
N ASN A 45 -1.69 9.75 -10.81
CA ASN A 45 -1.90 11.09 -10.25
C ASN A 45 -0.88 11.49 -9.17
N ASN A 46 0.40 11.18 -9.39
CA ASN A 46 1.49 11.44 -8.43
C ASN A 46 1.31 10.80 -7.04
N GLY A 47 0.63 9.65 -6.98
CA GLY A 47 0.54 8.80 -5.78
C GLY A 47 0.71 7.32 -6.07
N LEU A 48 1.12 6.59 -5.04
CA LEU A 48 1.06 5.14 -4.99
C LEU A 48 -0.37 4.73 -4.66
N CYS A 49 -0.98 3.98 -5.57
CA CYS A 49 -2.30 3.38 -5.42
C CYS A 49 -2.14 1.93 -5.00
N LEU A 50 -2.88 1.51 -3.97
CA LEU A 50 -2.90 0.17 -3.43
C LEU A 50 -4.31 -0.41 -3.40
N ASP A 51 -4.46 -1.63 -3.87
CA ASP A 51 -5.62 -2.46 -3.58
C ASP A 51 -5.20 -3.58 -2.62
N LEU A 52 -5.74 -3.56 -1.40
CA LEU A 52 -5.46 -4.52 -0.34
C LEU A 52 -6.69 -5.39 -0.12
N HIS A 53 -6.59 -6.68 -0.44
CA HIS A 53 -7.76 -7.56 -0.46
C HIS A 53 -7.57 -8.78 0.43
N ASP A 54 -8.40 -8.89 1.48
CA ASP A 54 -8.55 -10.09 2.30
C ASP A 54 -9.89 -10.74 1.96
N SER A 55 -9.87 -11.59 0.94
CA SER A 55 -11.09 -12.27 0.46
C SER A 55 -11.66 -13.26 1.48
N LYS A 56 -10.83 -13.77 2.40
CA LYS A 56 -11.26 -14.68 3.47
C LYS A 56 -12.06 -13.94 4.53
N LYS A 57 -11.67 -12.72 4.88
CA LYS A 57 -12.41 -11.87 5.82
C LYS A 57 -13.51 -11.04 5.17
N GLY A 58 -13.53 -11.01 3.84
CA GLY A 58 -14.46 -10.17 3.09
C GLY A 58 -14.18 -8.68 3.32
N GLU A 59 -12.89 -8.31 3.28
CA GLU A 59 -12.41 -6.94 3.45
C GLU A 59 -11.58 -6.53 2.24
N ARG A 60 -11.79 -5.31 1.74
CA ARG A 60 -10.98 -4.74 0.65
C ARG A 60 -10.78 -3.25 0.87
N THR A 61 -9.55 -2.77 0.70
CA THR A 61 -9.18 -1.37 0.95
C THR A 61 -8.51 -0.79 -0.29
N ALA A 62 -9.01 0.35 -0.74
CA ALA A 62 -8.33 1.20 -1.72
C ALA A 62 -7.57 2.28 -0.96
N ARG A 63 -6.23 2.33 -1.10
CA ARG A 63 -5.37 3.29 -0.40
C ARG A 63 -4.51 4.11 -1.37
N PHE A 64 -4.52 5.42 -1.21
CA PHE A 64 -3.70 6.36 -1.93
C PHE A 64 -2.64 6.98 -1.01
N ILE A 65 -1.37 6.89 -1.39
CA ILE A 65 -0.24 7.54 -0.69
C ILE A 65 0.44 8.52 -1.66
N PRO A 66 0.42 9.84 -1.40
CA PRO A 66 1.11 10.81 -2.26
C PRO A 66 2.61 10.55 -2.37
N LEU A 67 3.19 10.64 -3.56
CA LEU A 67 4.63 10.41 -3.75
C LEU A 67 5.50 11.51 -3.11
N ASN A 68 4.93 12.70 -2.89
CA ASN A 68 5.57 13.79 -2.15
C ASN A 68 5.45 13.65 -0.62
N ALA A 69 4.79 12.62 -0.10
CA ALA A 69 4.68 12.38 1.33
C ALA A 69 6.07 12.29 1.99
N LYS A 70 6.12 12.75 3.25
CA LYS A 70 7.36 12.79 4.04
C LYS A 70 7.70 11.39 4.57
N GLN A 71 8.98 11.08 4.55
CA GLN A 71 9.51 9.86 5.16
C GLN A 71 9.76 10.14 6.64
N THR A 72 8.89 9.63 7.51
CA THR A 72 8.90 9.95 8.95
C THR A 72 9.34 8.77 9.82
N LEU A 73 9.29 7.55 9.29
CA LEU A 73 9.59 6.35 10.05
C LEU A 73 11.04 5.92 9.79
N ALA A 74 11.82 5.72 10.85
CA ALA A 74 13.16 5.16 10.74
C ALA A 74 13.08 3.63 10.71
N GLY A 75 13.86 3.00 9.83
CA GLY A 75 13.93 1.55 9.71
C GLY A 75 15.12 1.09 8.90
N THR A 76 15.15 -0.21 8.61
CA THR A 76 16.19 -0.84 7.79
C THR A 76 15.51 -1.72 6.75
N LEU A 77 16.09 -1.81 5.54
CA LEU A 77 15.68 -2.83 4.59
C LEU A 77 15.83 -4.22 5.23
N PHE A 78 14.96 -5.17 4.90
CA PHE A 78 15.01 -6.51 5.50
C PHE A 78 15.24 -7.61 4.46
N ASN A 79 14.25 -7.91 3.64
CA ASN A 79 14.36 -8.90 2.56
C ASN A 79 13.50 -8.53 1.35
N GLY A 80 13.65 -9.27 0.24
CA GLY A 80 12.88 -9.07 -1.00
C GLY A 80 13.40 -7.97 -1.92
N PHE A 81 14.06 -6.94 -1.37
CA PHE A 81 14.70 -5.89 -2.17
C PHE A 81 15.93 -6.41 -2.93
N GLU A 82 15.75 -6.86 -4.17
CA GLU A 82 16.82 -7.45 -5.00
C GLU A 82 17.62 -6.39 -5.77
N LYS A 83 17.02 -5.22 -6.01
CA LYS A 83 17.59 -4.11 -6.79
C LYS A 83 18.01 -2.94 -5.91
N THR A 84 18.00 -3.11 -4.59
CA THR A 84 18.30 -2.07 -3.61
C THR A 84 19.29 -2.60 -2.59
N ARG A 85 20.41 -1.88 -2.40
CA ARG A 85 21.41 -2.28 -1.42
C ARG A 85 20.88 -2.09 0.00
N HIS A 86 21.18 -3.05 0.87
CA HIS A 86 20.79 -3.02 2.27
C HIS A 86 21.33 -1.75 2.96
N ALA A 87 20.43 -0.98 3.59
CA ALA A 87 20.75 0.29 4.24
C ALA A 87 19.69 0.63 5.30
N ASP A 88 20.08 1.47 6.25
CA ASP A 88 19.11 2.22 7.05
C ASP A 88 18.40 3.25 6.18
N VAL A 89 17.10 3.37 6.36
CA VAL A 89 16.22 4.16 5.49
C VAL A 89 15.20 4.93 6.32
N LEU A 90 14.76 6.05 5.76
CA LEU A 90 13.50 6.66 6.16
C LEU A 90 12.38 6.11 5.28
N ILE A 91 11.22 5.89 5.88
CA ILE A 91 10.09 5.21 5.26
C ILE A 91 8.88 6.13 5.33
N VAL A 92 8.14 6.24 4.23
CA VAL A 92 6.81 6.84 4.20
C VAL A 92 5.84 5.87 4.87
N ALA A 93 5.17 6.34 5.93
CA ALA A 93 4.15 5.57 6.63
C ALA A 93 2.96 5.26 5.73
N SER A 94 2.38 4.07 5.86
CA SER A 94 1.17 3.72 5.10
C SER A 94 -0.06 4.52 5.55
N ASP A 95 -0.07 4.98 6.79
CA ASP A 95 -1.16 5.67 7.51
C ASP A 95 -0.78 7.12 7.87
N GLY A 96 0.11 7.74 7.07
CA GLY A 96 0.49 9.14 7.27
C GLY A 96 -0.66 10.11 7.03
N GLU A 97 -0.53 11.35 7.52
CA GLU A 97 -1.57 12.39 7.46
C GLU A 97 -2.13 12.66 6.05
N GLN A 98 -1.31 12.45 5.00
CA GLN A 98 -1.71 12.67 3.62
C GLN A 98 -2.19 11.38 2.91
N THR A 99 -2.18 10.25 3.60
CA THR A 99 -2.76 9.01 3.08
C THR A 99 -4.27 9.15 3.07
N GLU A 100 -4.89 8.76 1.97
CA GLU A 100 -6.33 8.58 1.89
C GLU A 100 -6.65 7.10 1.71
N GLU A 101 -7.66 6.58 2.40
CA GLU A 101 -8.12 5.22 2.21
C GLU A 101 -9.62 5.07 2.40
N ILE A 102 -10.20 4.10 1.70
CA ILE A 102 -11.58 3.66 1.88
C ILE A 102 -11.55 2.14 1.98
N SER A 103 -12.10 1.61 3.07
CA SER A 103 -12.21 0.19 3.35
C SER A 103 -13.66 -0.26 3.28
N ILE A 104 -13.90 -1.34 2.57
CA ILE A 104 -15.20 -1.99 2.44
C ILE A 104 -15.12 -3.35 3.12
N ALA A 105 -16.13 -3.70 3.92
CA ALA A 105 -16.17 -4.95 4.66
C ALA A 105 -17.60 -5.50 4.81
N GLY A 106 -17.69 -6.80 5.14
CA GLY A 106 -18.94 -7.42 5.56
C GLY A 106 -20.05 -7.36 4.50
N LYS A 107 -21.22 -6.82 4.87
CA LYS A 107 -22.40 -6.79 4.00
C LYS A 107 -22.16 -5.97 2.73
N GLU A 108 -21.53 -4.80 2.86
CA GLU A 108 -21.20 -3.95 1.72
C GLU A 108 -20.26 -4.65 0.74
N TYR A 109 -19.23 -5.33 1.27
CA TYR A 109 -18.32 -6.15 0.47
C TYR A 109 -19.04 -7.25 -0.30
N GLN A 110 -19.93 -7.98 0.37
CA GLN A 110 -20.65 -9.13 -0.19
C GLN A 110 -21.71 -8.71 -1.22
N GLU A 111 -22.59 -7.79 -0.86
CA GLU A 111 -23.69 -7.36 -1.72
C GLU A 111 -23.21 -6.49 -2.89
N GLY A 112 -22.14 -5.72 -2.69
CA GLY A 112 -21.51 -4.94 -3.76
C GLY A 112 -20.68 -5.76 -4.75
N GLY A 113 -20.54 -7.08 -4.54
CA GLY A 113 -19.77 -7.95 -5.43
C GLY A 113 -18.27 -7.64 -5.45
N PHE A 114 -17.75 -6.96 -4.42
CA PHE A 114 -16.38 -6.46 -4.37
C PHE A 114 -15.31 -7.57 -4.32
N SER A 115 -15.71 -8.82 -4.10
CA SER A 115 -14.80 -9.97 -4.21
C SER A 115 -14.31 -10.23 -5.63
N ASN A 116 -15.10 -9.88 -6.63
CA ASN A 116 -14.91 -10.33 -8.02
C ASN A 116 -14.41 -9.23 -8.95
N LEU A 117 -14.37 -7.98 -8.47
CA LEU A 117 -13.86 -6.86 -9.26
C LEU A 117 -12.34 -6.96 -9.39
N ASP A 118 -11.82 -6.68 -10.59
CA ASP A 118 -10.40 -6.39 -10.73
C ASP A 118 -10.02 -5.10 -9.98
N SER A 119 -8.74 -4.92 -9.71
CA SER A 119 -8.24 -3.82 -8.87
C SER A 119 -8.57 -2.43 -9.42
N GLN A 120 -8.58 -2.24 -10.74
CA GLN A 120 -8.87 -0.94 -11.35
C GLN A 120 -10.35 -0.62 -11.26
N THR A 121 -11.22 -1.59 -11.55
CA THR A 121 -12.67 -1.44 -11.43
C THR A 121 -13.09 -1.20 -9.98
N PHE A 122 -12.51 -1.94 -9.03
CA PHE A 122 -12.70 -1.71 -7.60
C PHE A 122 -12.33 -0.27 -7.23
N TRP A 123 -11.12 0.17 -7.59
CA TRP A 123 -10.65 1.52 -7.30
C TRP A 123 -11.55 2.61 -7.86
N GLN A 124 -11.94 2.49 -9.13
CA GLN A 124 -12.83 3.47 -9.74
C GLN A 124 -14.16 3.54 -8.99
N THR A 125 -14.76 2.39 -8.66
CA THR A 125 -16.03 2.32 -7.93
C THR A 125 -15.96 3.03 -6.58
N ILE A 126 -14.85 2.83 -5.84
CA ILE A 126 -14.68 3.38 -4.50
C ILE A 126 -14.39 4.88 -4.51
N TRP A 127 -13.55 5.35 -5.44
CA TRP A 127 -13.14 6.75 -5.48
C TRP A 127 -14.08 7.66 -6.29
N ILE A 128 -14.91 7.12 -7.20
CA ILE A 128 -15.96 7.89 -7.91
C ILE A 128 -16.98 8.48 -6.94
N ASN A 129 -17.24 7.83 -5.81
CA ASN A 129 -18.18 8.32 -4.79
C ASN A 129 -17.61 9.43 -3.90
N LYS A 130 -16.41 9.96 -4.21
CA LYS A 130 -15.72 10.99 -3.42
C LYS A 130 -15.81 12.40 -4.02
N ASP A 131 -16.35 12.54 -5.23
CA ASP A 131 -16.58 13.82 -5.91
C ASP A 131 -18.03 14.31 -5.79
#